data_AF-A0A2D8CC32-F1
#
_entry.id   AF-A0A2D8CC32-F1
#
_cell.length_a   1.000
_cell.length_b   1.000
_cell.length_c   1.000
_cell.angle_alpha   90.00
_cell.angle_beta   90.00
_cell.angle_gamma   90.00
#
_symmetry.space_group_name_H-M   'P 1'
#
loop_
_entity.id
_entity.type
_entity.pdbx_description
1 polymer ?
#
loop_
_entity_poly.entity_id
_entity_poly.type
_entity_poly.pdbx_seq_one_letter_code
_entity_poly.pdbx_strand_id
1 'polypeptide(L)' 'MQELLIYALIFLALIGHCLLAGKMYRTVHSDKSLTITEKNEWKLKSLIFPAYFWFEYKKLKKAQD' A
#
# COMPACT_ATOMS: atom_id res chain seq x y z
N MET A 1 -16.52 -17.67 22.17
CA MET A 1 -15.17 -18.02 21.64
C MET A 1 -15.01 -17.70 20.15
N GLN A 2 -16.10 -17.49 19.39
CA GLN A 2 -16.02 -17.05 17.98
C GLN A 2 -15.52 -15.60 17.86
N GLU A 3 -15.82 -14.77 18.85
CA GLU A 3 -15.37 -13.38 18.97
C GLU A 3 -13.84 -13.28 18.95
N LEU A 4 -13.16 -14.18 19.68
CA LEU A 4 -11.70 -14.26 19.69
C LEU A 4 -11.13 -14.57 18.30
N LEU A 5 -11.76 -15.48 17.55
CA LEU A 5 -11.36 -15.81 16.19
C LEU A 5 -11.53 -14.59 15.26
N ILE A 6 -12.66 -13.89 15.36
CA ILE A 6 -12.95 -12.68 14.57
C ILE A 6 -11.89 -11.61 14.85
N TYR A 7 -11.58 -11.34 16.13
CA TYR A 7 -10.56 -10.35 16.48
C TYR A 7 -9.17 -10.74 16.00
N ALA A 8 -8.79 -12.01 16.10
CA ALA A 8 -7.52 -12.49 15.57
C ALA A 8 -7.42 -12.26 14.05
N LEU A 9 -8.49 -12.53 13.30
CA LEU A 9 -8.53 -12.29 11.85
C LEU A 9 -8.44 -10.80 11.51
N ILE A 10 -9.17 -9.93 12.23
CA ILE A 10 -9.08 -8.47 12.05
C ILE A 10 -7.67 -7.98 12.34
N PHE A 11 -7.03 -8.50 13.40
CA PHE A 11 -5.68 -8.12 13.77
C PHE A 11 -4.66 -8.54 12.71
N LEU A 12 -4.78 -9.76 12.18
CA LEU A 12 -3.95 -10.22 11.06
C LEU A 12 -4.16 -9.35 9.81
N ALA A 13 -5.40 -8.96 9.51
CA ALA A 13 -5.70 -8.05 8.41
C ALA A 13 -5.06 -6.67 8.62
N LEU A 14 -5.09 -6.15 9.85
CA LEU A 14 -4.45 -4.87 10.21
C LEU A 14 -2.93 -4.93 10.06
N ILE A 15 -2.29 -6.01 10.54
CA ILE A 15 -0.84 -6.23 10.35
C ILE A 15 -0.52 -6.28 8.86
N GLY A 16 -1.28 -7.06 8.08
CA GLY A 16 -1.11 -7.17 6.63
C GLY A 16 -1.23 -5.80 5.95
N HIS A 17 -2.23 -5.00 6.32
CA HIS A 17 -2.39 -3.64 5.84
C HIS A 17 -1.15 -2.78 6.12
N CYS A 18 -0.66 -2.75 7.36
CA CYS A 18 0.51 -1.97 7.74
C CYS A 18 1.78 -2.39 7.00
N LEU A 19 2.02 -3.70 6.85
CA LEU A 19 3.17 -4.22 6.10
C LEU A 19 3.11 -3.83 4.62
N LEU A 20 1.93 -3.95 4.00
CA LEU A 20 1.73 -3.57 2.60
C LEU A 20 1.88 -2.07 2.39
N ALA A 21 1.31 -1.24 3.26
CA ALA A 21 1.46 0.21 3.24
C ALA A 21 2.94 0.62 3.38
N GLY A 22 3.66 0.04 4.34
CA GLY A 22 5.09 0.29 4.53
C GLY A 22 5.93 -0.10 3.32
N LYS A 23 5.64 -1.27 2.71
CA LYS A 23 6.32 -1.72 1.48
C LYS A 23 6.06 -0.77 0.31
N MET A 24 4.81 -0.39 0.10
CA MET A 24 4.43 0.53 -0.98
C MET A 24 5.05 1.91 -0.78
N TYR A 25 5.01 2.45 0.44
CA TYR A 25 5.63 3.72 0.80
C TYR A 25 7.12 3.75 0.42
N ARG A 26 7.88 2.71 0.82
CA ARG A 26 9.31 2.61 0.52
C ARG A 26 9.57 2.57 -0.99
N THR A 27 8.78 1.79 -1.72
CA THR A 27 8.89 1.65 -3.17
C THR A 27 8.66 2.99 -3.87
N VAL A 28 7.53 3.65 -3.59
CA VAL A 28 7.17 4.96 -4.14
C VAL A 28 8.20 6.03 -3.76
N HIS A 29 8.70 6.01 -2.52
CA HIS A 29 9.70 6.97 -2.08
C HIS A 29 10.99 6.88 -2.90
N SER A 30 11.45 5.65 -3.17
CA SER A 30 12.65 5.37 -3.97
C SER A 30 12.48 5.57 -5.47
N ASP A 31 11.26 5.72 -5.97
CA ASP A 31 10.99 5.86 -7.41
C ASP A 31 11.51 7.20 -7.94
N LYS A 32 12.43 7.18 -8.89
CA LYS A 32 12.99 8.41 -9.48
C LYS A 32 12.15 8.97 -10.63
N SER A 33 11.21 8.20 -11.18
CA SER A 33 10.36 8.66 -12.28
C SER A 33 9.19 9.53 -11.81
N LEU A 34 8.93 9.60 -10.51
CA LEU A 34 7.85 10.39 -9.91
C LEU A 34 8.39 11.71 -9.33
N THR A 35 7.62 12.77 -9.54
CA THR A 35 7.77 14.05 -8.83
C THR A 35 7.44 13.90 -7.34
N ILE A 36 7.82 14.91 -6.53
CA ILE A 36 7.54 14.91 -5.09
C ILE A 36 6.04 14.88 -4.82
N THR A 37 5.24 15.60 -5.60
CA THR A 37 3.77 15.64 -5.46
C THR A 37 3.16 14.27 -5.75
N GLU A 38 3.52 13.63 -6.86
CA GLU A 38 3.03 12.30 -7.22
C GLU A 38 3.42 11.25 -6.16
N LYS A 39 4.64 11.34 -5.62
CA LYS A 39 5.05 10.48 -4.51
C LYS A 39 4.14 10.64 -3.29
N ASN A 40 3.81 11.87 -2.93
CA ASN A 40 2.96 12.12 -1.76
C ASN A 40 1.54 11.62 -1.98
N GLU A 41 0.98 11.76 -3.18
CA GLU A 41 -0.33 11.19 -3.52
C GLU A 41 -0.33 9.66 -3.41
N TRP A 42 0.68 9.00 -3.98
CA TRP A 42 0.80 7.55 -3.92
C TRP A 42 1.01 7.04 -2.49
N LYS A 43 1.77 7.77 -1.68
CA LYS A 43 1.93 7.48 -0.24
C LYS A 43 0.59 7.60 0.49
N LEU A 44 -0.20 8.64 0.23
CA LEU A 44 -1.53 8.80 0.83
C LEU A 44 -2.47 7.67 0.41
N LYS A 45 -2.52 7.34 -0.89
CA LYS A 45 -3.28 6.20 -1.43
C LYS A 45 -2.90 4.87 -0.75
N SER A 46 -1.60 4.67 -0.47
CA SER A 46 -1.11 3.48 0.22
C SER A 46 -1.59 3.35 1.68
N LEU A 47 -1.88 4.46 2.37
CA LEU A 47 -2.41 4.45 3.73
C LEU A 47 -3.89 4.04 3.77
N ILE A 48 -4.64 4.36 2.72
CA ILE A 48 -6.08 4.06 2.67
C ILE A 48 -6.28 2.58 2.29
N PHE A 49 -5.71 2.16 1.16
CA PHE A 49 -5.89 0.79 0.69
C PHE A 49 -4.67 0.28 -0.08
N PRO A 50 -3.61 -0.16 0.62
CA PRO A 50 -2.32 -0.46 0.01
C PRO A 50 -2.40 -1.60 -1.00
N ALA A 51 -3.24 -2.60 -0.75
CA ALA A 51 -3.39 -3.74 -1.65
C ALA A 51 -3.87 -3.32 -3.04
N TYR A 52 -4.95 -2.54 -3.14
CA TYR A 52 -5.51 -2.07 -4.40
C TYR A 52 -4.54 -1.13 -5.12
N PHE A 53 -4.06 -0.10 -4.42
CA PHE A 53 -3.21 0.92 -5.04
C PHE A 53 -1.81 0.41 -5.40
N TRP A 54 -1.35 -0.69 -4.80
CA TRP A 54 -0.13 -1.37 -5.26
C TRP A 54 -0.28 -1.90 -6.69
N PHE A 55 -1.43 -2.48 -7.04
CA PHE A 55 -1.69 -2.96 -8.39
C PHE A 55 -1.83 -1.82 -9.39
N GLU A 56 -2.53 -0.75 -9.01
CA GLU A 56 -2.64 0.46 -9.85
C GLU A 56 -1.27 1.11 -10.08
N TYR A 57 -0.44 1.22 -9.05
CA TYR A 57 0.93 1.74 -9.16
C TYR A 57 1.76 0.88 -10.12
N LYS A 58 1.67 -0.45 -10.03
CA LYS A 58 2.36 -1.36 -10.97
C LYS A 58 1.89 -1.22 -12.41
N LYS A 59 0.58 -1.01 -12.64
CA LYS A 59 0.04 -0.76 -13.99
C LYS A 59 0.62 0.54 -14.57
N LEU A 60 0.68 1.60 -13.76
CA LEU A 60 1.30 2.87 -14.16
C LEU A 60 2.76 2.68 -14.54
N LYS A 61 3.55 1.97 -13.73
CA LYS A 61 4.96 1.68 -14.06
C LYS A 61 5.11 0.92 -15.37
N LYS A 62 4.29 -0.11 -15.59
CA LYS A 62 4.29 -0.88 -16.85
C LYS A 62 3.93 -0.03 -18.07
N ALA A 63 3.13 1.02 -17.92
CA ALA A 63 2.76 1.93 -19.01
C ALA A 63 3.82 3.01 -19.27
N GLN A 64 4.77 3.19 -18.36
CA GLN A 64 5.89 4.13 -18.47
C GLN A 64 7.18 3.48 -19.01
N ASP A 65 7.21 2.14 -19.10
CA ASP A 65 8.25 1.33 -19.74
C ASP A 65 7.96 1.17 -21.24
#